data_AF-A0A9X2PJ05-F1
#
_entry.id   AF-A0A9X2PJ05-F1
#
_cell.length_a   1.000
_cell.length_b   1.000
_cell.length_c   1.000
_cell.angle_alpha   90.00
_cell.angle_beta   90.00
_cell.angle_gamma   90.00
#
_symmetry.space_group_name_H-M   'P 1'
#
loop_
_entity.id
_entity.type
_entity.pdbx_description
1 polymer ?
#
loop_
_entity_poly.entity_id
_entity_poly.type
_entity_poly.pdbx_seq_one_letter_code
_entity_poly.pdbx_strand_id
1 'polypeptide(L)'
;MSQDLFAPSSADRARALADALLSIDAVSLRPHDPFTWSSGLAAPIYCDNRQTLAHPSVRERIADGFAEAVREYDGTSLTVAGTATAGIPHAAWLADRIEAPMAYVRDSAKGHGQGRRIEGARPGAGDEVVVVEDLISTGRSALNAAAAVRETGANVSAVLAIFSYGLDAAATAFREAGVPCHVLTTFPVLLDVARRQHSLSADAEALLNDWQADPEAWSHEHGG
;
A
#
# COMPACT_ATOMS: atom_id res chain seq x y z
N MET A 1 -14.08 -12.15 7.04
CA MET A 1 -14.55 -10.75 7.23
C MET A 1 -13.40 -9.73 7.03
N SER A 2 -12.42 -10.02 6.15
CA SER A 2 -11.31 -9.13 5.77
C SER A 2 -11.56 -8.37 4.46
N GLN A 3 -12.49 -8.84 3.62
CA GLN A 3 -12.71 -8.32 2.26
C GLN A 3 -13.17 -6.86 2.20
N ASP A 4 -13.79 -6.32 3.27
CA ASP A 4 -14.33 -4.96 3.25
C ASP A 4 -13.29 -3.88 3.56
N LEU A 5 -12.23 -4.18 4.32
CA LEU A 5 -11.24 -3.18 4.73
C LEU A 5 -10.41 -2.67 3.55
N PHE A 6 -10.15 -3.54 2.58
CA PHE A 6 -9.31 -3.24 1.42
C PHE A 6 -10.13 -3.13 0.13
N ALA A 7 -11.45 -3.02 0.22
CA ALA A 7 -12.29 -2.84 -0.96
C ALA A 7 -11.93 -1.50 -1.63
N PRO A 8 -11.51 -1.50 -2.92
CA PRO A 8 -11.16 -0.25 -3.58
C PRO A 8 -12.40 0.61 -3.82
N SER A 9 -12.23 1.93 -3.76
CA SER A 9 -13.34 2.90 -3.90
C SER A 9 -14.00 2.90 -5.30
N SER A 10 -13.33 2.35 -6.33
CA SER A 10 -13.88 2.16 -7.67
C SER A 10 -13.31 0.90 -8.31
N ALA A 11 -14.18 -0.05 -8.65
CA ALA A 11 -13.79 -1.31 -9.26
C ALA A 11 -13.09 -1.13 -10.61
N ASP A 12 -13.52 -0.17 -11.44
CA ASP A 12 -12.93 0.05 -12.76
C ASP A 12 -11.56 0.69 -12.68
N ARG A 13 -11.36 1.67 -11.77
CA ARG A 13 -10.02 2.24 -11.51
C ARG A 13 -9.07 1.20 -10.94
N ALA A 14 -9.56 0.35 -10.03
CA ALA A 14 -8.76 -0.71 -9.43
C ALA A 14 -8.30 -1.74 -10.47
N ARG A 15 -9.19 -2.16 -11.39
CA ARG A 15 -8.84 -3.07 -12.49
C ARG A 15 -7.86 -2.43 -13.46
N ALA A 16 -8.09 -1.17 -13.84
CA ALA A 16 -7.19 -0.45 -14.76
C ALA A 16 -5.79 -0.25 -14.16
N LEU A 17 -5.70 0.01 -12.84
CA LEU A 17 -4.41 0.08 -12.16
C LEU A 17 -3.76 -1.30 -12.05
N ALA A 18 -4.51 -2.35 -11.69
CA ALA A 18 -3.96 -3.70 -11.63
C ALA A 18 -3.40 -4.17 -12.98
N ASP A 19 -4.11 -3.89 -14.08
CA ASP A 19 -3.63 -4.16 -15.44
C ASP A 19 -2.34 -3.40 -15.75
N ALA A 20 -2.27 -2.12 -15.38
CA ALA A 20 -1.07 -1.31 -15.54
C ALA A 20 0.11 -1.88 -14.73
N LEU A 21 -0.11 -2.32 -13.48
CA LEU A 21 0.93 -2.88 -12.63
C LEU A 21 1.49 -4.20 -13.19
N LEU A 22 0.63 -5.07 -13.75
CA LEU A 22 1.05 -6.27 -14.46
C LEU A 22 1.83 -5.92 -15.73
N SER A 23 1.33 -4.97 -16.51
CA SER A 23 1.90 -4.60 -17.82
C SER A 23 3.30 -3.98 -17.74
N ILE A 24 3.65 -3.37 -16.60
CA ILE A 24 4.98 -2.78 -16.37
C ILE A 24 5.89 -3.65 -15.48
N ASP A 25 5.48 -4.88 -15.21
CA ASP A 25 6.16 -5.82 -14.30
C ASP A 25 6.34 -5.29 -12.86
N ALA A 26 5.57 -4.26 -12.45
CA ALA A 26 5.53 -3.81 -11.06
C ALA A 26 4.89 -4.88 -10.15
N VAL A 27 4.03 -5.73 -10.70
CA VAL A 27 3.61 -6.98 -10.08
C VAL A 27 3.89 -8.14 -11.03
N SER A 28 4.58 -9.17 -10.54
CA SER A 28 4.90 -10.38 -11.26
C SER A 28 4.28 -11.59 -10.58
N LEU A 29 3.71 -12.51 -11.36
CA LEU A 29 3.13 -13.78 -10.89
C LEU A 29 4.00 -14.95 -11.38
N ARG A 30 4.45 -15.81 -10.46
CA ARG A 30 5.20 -17.05 -10.73
C ARG A 30 4.69 -18.22 -9.88
N PRO A 31 3.48 -18.73 -10.15
CA PRO A 31 2.87 -19.80 -9.35
C PRO A 31 3.65 -21.11 -9.36
N HIS A 32 4.38 -21.41 -10.45
CA HIS A 32 5.14 -22.66 -10.60
C HIS A 32 6.65 -22.51 -10.33
N ASP A 33 7.15 -21.29 -10.14
CA ASP A 33 8.56 -20.99 -9.88
C ASP A 33 8.65 -19.80 -8.89
N PRO A 34 8.29 -20.03 -7.62
CA PRO A 34 8.05 -18.94 -6.67
C PRO A 34 9.31 -18.15 -6.35
N PHE A 35 9.09 -16.89 -5.99
CA PHE A 35 10.13 -16.02 -5.47
C PHE A 35 10.47 -16.39 -4.02
N THR A 36 11.71 -16.14 -3.60
CA THR A 36 12.06 -16.13 -2.18
C THR A 36 12.00 -14.70 -1.65
N TRP A 37 11.09 -14.43 -0.73
CA TRP A 37 10.99 -13.14 -0.05
C TRP A 37 12.11 -12.96 0.97
N SER A 38 12.33 -11.71 1.41
CA SER A 38 13.36 -11.40 2.41
C SER A 38 13.12 -12.07 3.78
N SER A 39 11.91 -12.54 4.04
CA SER A 39 11.56 -13.35 5.22
C SER A 39 12.06 -14.80 5.12
N GLY A 40 12.48 -15.25 3.94
CA GLY A 40 12.76 -16.65 3.62
C GLY A 40 11.57 -17.37 2.98
N LEU A 41 10.35 -16.84 3.12
CA LEU A 41 9.14 -17.47 2.58
C LEU A 41 9.17 -17.51 1.04
N ALA A 42 8.70 -18.63 0.49
CA ALA A 42 8.38 -18.77 -0.91
C ALA A 42 7.02 -18.09 -1.20
N ALA A 43 6.95 -17.32 -2.29
CA ALA A 43 5.73 -16.66 -2.71
C ALA A 43 5.57 -16.67 -4.24
N PRO A 44 4.37 -16.97 -4.76
CA PRO A 44 4.08 -16.99 -6.18
C PRO A 44 3.85 -15.58 -6.76
N ILE A 45 4.07 -14.53 -5.97
CA ILE A 45 3.90 -13.14 -6.35
C ILE A 45 5.05 -12.27 -5.82
N TYR A 46 5.44 -11.31 -6.64
CA TYR A 46 6.35 -10.23 -6.26
C TYR A 46 5.75 -8.88 -6.65
N CYS A 47 5.86 -7.89 -5.77
CA CYS A 47 5.38 -6.53 -5.99
C CYS A 47 6.51 -5.54 -5.70
N ASP A 48 6.84 -4.71 -6.69
CA ASP A 48 7.77 -3.59 -6.59
C ASP A 48 7.14 -2.32 -7.18
N ASN A 49 6.30 -1.64 -6.39
CA ASN A 49 5.63 -0.42 -6.84
C ASN A 49 6.58 0.76 -7.08
N ARG A 50 7.85 0.66 -6.68
CA ARG A 50 8.89 1.65 -7.07
C ARG A 50 9.14 1.66 -8.58
N GLN A 51 8.83 0.58 -9.29
CA GLN A 51 8.87 0.57 -10.75
C GLN A 51 7.92 1.62 -11.34
N THR A 52 6.76 1.87 -10.72
CA THR A 52 5.76 2.84 -11.19
C THR A 52 6.32 4.27 -11.34
N LEU A 53 7.39 4.61 -10.61
CA LEU A 53 8.04 5.91 -10.68
C LEU A 53 8.62 6.19 -12.09
N ALA A 54 9.02 5.14 -12.81
CA ALA A 54 9.55 5.20 -14.17
C ALA A 54 8.46 5.32 -15.26
N HIS A 55 7.18 5.19 -14.90
CA HIS A 55 6.05 5.17 -15.85
C HIS A 55 5.11 6.36 -15.59
N PRO A 56 5.26 7.49 -16.31
CA PRO A 56 4.50 8.72 -16.07
C PRO A 56 2.98 8.53 -16.01
N SER A 57 2.41 7.79 -16.97
CA SER A 57 0.97 7.53 -17.04
C SER A 57 0.45 6.69 -15.85
N VAL A 58 1.29 5.83 -15.27
CA VAL A 58 0.93 4.98 -14.13
C VAL A 58 1.01 5.77 -12.83
N ARG A 59 2.08 6.54 -12.62
CA ARG A 59 2.20 7.40 -11.42
C ARG A 59 1.16 8.51 -11.38
N GLU A 60 0.74 9.05 -12.53
CA GLU A 60 -0.38 10.01 -12.62
C GLU A 60 -1.68 9.37 -12.13
N ARG A 61 -2.01 8.16 -12.62
CA ARG A 61 -3.19 7.39 -12.16
C ARG A 61 -3.17 7.12 -10.66
N ILE A 62 -2.01 6.82 -10.10
CA ILE A 62 -1.84 6.61 -8.66
C ILE A 62 -2.11 7.90 -7.89
N ALA A 63 -1.52 9.02 -8.31
CA ALA A 63 -1.74 10.32 -7.67
C ALA A 63 -3.22 10.76 -7.78
N ASP A 64 -3.87 10.55 -8.93
CA ASP A 64 -5.30 10.81 -9.13
C ASP A 64 -6.17 9.94 -8.22
N GLY A 65 -5.83 8.65 -8.12
CA GLY A 65 -6.53 7.70 -7.26
C GLY A 65 -6.43 8.07 -5.78
N PHE A 66 -5.26 8.51 -5.32
CA PHE A 66 -5.09 8.97 -3.94
C PHE A 66 -5.80 10.30 -3.69
N ALA A 67 -5.74 11.26 -4.61
CA ALA A 67 -6.46 12.52 -4.48
C ALA A 67 -7.98 12.29 -4.38
N GLU A 68 -8.51 11.35 -5.16
CA GLU A 68 -9.90 10.90 -5.08
C GLU A 68 -10.24 10.28 -3.72
N ALA A 69 -9.34 9.45 -3.17
CA ALA A 69 -9.55 8.77 -1.89
C ALA A 69 -9.63 9.74 -0.70
N VAL A 70 -9.09 10.95 -0.82
CA VAL A 70 -9.09 11.95 0.26
C VAL A 70 -10.09 13.08 0.08
N ARG A 71 -10.95 13.03 -0.95
CA ARG A 71 -11.95 14.09 -1.19
C ARG A 71 -12.91 14.30 -0.04
N GLU A 72 -13.16 13.27 0.78
CA GLU A 72 -14.01 13.44 1.97
C GLU A 72 -13.40 14.37 3.04
N TYR A 73 -12.10 14.64 2.94
CA TYR A 73 -11.36 15.55 3.81
C TYR A 73 -11.20 16.96 3.21
N ASP A 74 -11.85 17.25 2.07
CA ASP A 74 -11.80 18.58 1.43
C ASP A 74 -12.23 19.68 2.43
N GLY A 75 -11.42 20.74 2.51
CA GLY A 75 -11.64 21.86 3.44
C GLY A 75 -11.10 21.64 4.86
N THR A 76 -10.49 20.48 5.14
CA THR A 76 -9.69 20.27 6.36
C THR A 76 -8.23 20.67 6.13
N SER A 77 -7.50 21.00 7.21
CA SER A 77 -6.06 21.27 7.14
C SER A 77 -5.27 19.95 7.06
N LEU A 78 -5.45 19.21 5.96
CA LEU A 78 -4.87 17.89 5.78
C LEU A 78 -3.36 17.98 5.51
N THR A 79 -2.56 17.22 6.24
CA THR A 79 -1.14 17.00 5.95
C THR A 79 -0.95 15.62 5.33
N VAL A 80 -0.12 15.52 4.28
CA VAL A 80 0.22 14.24 3.67
C VAL A 80 1.57 13.77 4.19
N ALA A 81 1.64 12.58 4.77
CA ALA A 81 2.87 11.99 5.31
C ALA A 81 3.28 10.72 4.55
N GLY A 82 4.41 10.74 3.85
CA GLY A 82 4.93 9.54 3.19
C GLY A 82 5.67 8.61 4.13
N THR A 83 5.45 7.29 4.04
CA THR A 83 6.27 6.30 4.75
C THR A 83 7.63 6.16 4.07
N ALA A 84 8.72 6.27 4.84
CA ALA A 84 10.05 6.17 4.27
C ALA A 84 10.37 4.72 3.87
N THR A 85 10.85 4.42 2.66
CA THR A 85 11.19 5.38 1.58
C THR A 85 10.19 5.32 0.42
N ALA A 86 9.54 4.19 0.20
CA ALA A 86 8.73 3.93 -1.00
C ALA A 86 7.46 4.77 -1.07
N GLY A 87 6.86 5.15 0.07
CA GLY A 87 5.69 6.03 0.11
C GLY A 87 5.98 7.50 -0.19
N ILE A 88 7.24 7.95 -0.08
CA ILE A 88 7.61 9.38 -0.20
C ILE A 88 7.25 9.99 -1.57
N PRO A 89 7.58 9.39 -2.72
CA PRO A 89 7.26 9.98 -4.02
C PRO A 89 5.74 10.13 -4.21
N HIS A 90 4.98 9.12 -3.81
CA HIS A 90 3.53 9.13 -3.93
C HIS A 90 2.86 10.15 -3.01
N ALA A 91 3.38 10.30 -1.78
CA ALA A 91 2.98 11.38 -0.88
C ALA A 91 3.26 12.76 -1.47
N ALA A 92 4.40 12.95 -2.14
CA ALA A 92 4.74 14.24 -2.76
C ALA A 92 3.77 14.60 -3.88
N TRP A 93 3.43 13.64 -4.75
CA TRP A 93 2.47 13.88 -5.83
C TRP A 93 1.04 14.05 -5.31
N LEU A 94 0.65 13.32 -4.27
CA LEU A 94 -0.64 13.57 -3.62
C LEU A 94 -0.70 14.97 -3.03
N ALA A 95 0.31 15.37 -2.25
CA ALA A 95 0.37 16.69 -1.61
C ALA A 95 0.31 17.83 -2.63
N ASP A 96 1.02 17.70 -3.76
CA ASP A 96 0.97 18.65 -4.88
C ASP A 96 -0.44 18.74 -5.48
N ARG A 97 -1.10 17.60 -5.70
CA ARG A 97 -2.44 17.53 -6.29
C ARG A 97 -3.55 18.15 -5.46
N ILE A 98 -3.41 18.11 -4.13
CA ILE A 98 -4.41 18.64 -3.20
C ILE A 98 -3.95 19.94 -2.51
N GLU A 99 -2.82 20.50 -2.94
CA GLU A 99 -2.21 21.71 -2.37
C GLU A 99 -1.99 21.65 -0.85
N ALA A 100 -1.60 20.47 -0.34
CA ALA A 100 -1.41 20.21 1.10
C ALA A 100 0.05 20.30 1.56
N PRO A 101 0.31 20.64 2.84
CA PRO A 101 1.60 20.41 3.47
C PRO A 101 2.03 18.94 3.39
N MET A 102 3.33 18.72 3.15
CA MET A 102 3.90 17.39 3.07
C MET A 102 4.91 17.14 4.21
N ALA A 103 4.83 15.96 4.80
CA ALA A 103 5.85 15.38 5.67
C ALA A 103 6.28 14.00 5.15
N TYR A 104 7.31 13.42 5.76
CA TYR A 104 7.56 11.98 5.67
C TYR A 104 8.05 11.42 7.01
N VAL A 105 7.79 10.14 7.23
CA VAL A 105 8.11 9.43 8.48
C VAL A 105 9.25 8.44 8.24
N ARG A 106 10.36 8.64 8.94
CA ARG A 106 11.51 7.72 8.96
C ARG A 106 11.17 6.46 9.75
N ASP A 107 11.75 5.34 9.32
CA ASP A 107 11.62 4.05 10.01
C ASP A 107 12.24 4.08 11.42
N SER A 108 13.31 4.86 11.61
CA SER A 108 13.96 5.08 12.90
C SER A 108 14.28 6.56 13.16
N ALA A 109 14.42 6.92 14.44
CA ALA A 109 14.84 8.24 14.88
C ALA A 109 16.24 8.60 14.36
N LYS A 110 16.56 9.90 14.25
CA LYS A 110 17.95 10.31 13.97
C LYS A 110 18.82 10.01 15.18
N GLY A 111 20.00 9.42 14.97
CA GLY A 111 20.99 9.17 16.03
C GLY A 111 21.60 10.45 16.64
N HIS A 112 21.44 11.61 15.99
CA HIS A 112 21.87 12.92 16.45
C HIS A 112 20.83 14.00 16.10
N GLY A 113 20.67 15.04 16.94
CA GLY A 113 19.67 16.11 16.77
C GLY A 113 18.42 15.93 17.64
N GLN A 114 17.27 16.51 17.25
CA GLN A 114 16.01 16.47 18.02
C GLN A 114 15.37 15.06 18.15
N GLY A 115 16.01 13.99 17.66
CA GLY A 115 15.52 12.61 17.79
C GLY A 115 14.20 12.30 17.06
N ARG A 116 13.74 13.19 16.18
CA ARG A 116 12.43 13.09 15.51
C ARG A 116 12.47 12.07 14.36
N ARG A 117 11.33 11.42 14.14
CA ARG A 117 11.10 10.56 12.96
C ARG A 117 10.41 11.29 11.81
N ILE A 118 9.71 12.40 12.07
CA ILE A 118 8.96 13.17 11.07
C ILE A 118 9.83 14.30 10.52
N GLU A 119 9.88 14.42 9.20
CA GLU A 119 10.61 15.45 8.45
C GLU A 119 9.63 16.21 7.54
N GLY A 120 9.90 17.50 7.28
CA GLY A 120 8.99 18.36 6.51
C GLY A 120 7.98 19.08 7.40
N ALA A 121 6.69 19.04 7.01
CA ALA A 121 5.59 19.58 7.80
C ALA A 121 5.56 18.97 9.22
N ARG A 122 5.04 19.74 10.17
CA ARG A 122 5.05 19.40 11.60
C ARG A 122 3.61 19.32 12.14
N PRO A 123 2.85 18.28 11.75
CA PRO A 123 1.50 18.12 12.26
C PRO A 123 1.54 17.91 13.77
N GLY A 124 0.59 18.52 14.49
CA GLY A 124 0.43 18.43 15.93
C GLY A 124 -1.03 18.28 16.34
N ALA A 125 -1.32 18.60 17.60
CA ALA A 125 -2.66 18.46 18.17
C ALA A 125 -3.72 19.21 17.33
N GLY A 126 -4.72 18.46 16.85
CA GLY A 126 -5.83 18.96 16.03
C GLY A 126 -5.59 18.95 14.53
N ASP A 127 -4.38 18.63 14.06
CA ASP A 127 -4.11 18.44 12.63
C ASP A 127 -4.55 17.05 12.17
N GLU A 128 -5.08 16.98 10.95
CA GLU A 128 -5.45 15.74 10.27
C GLU A 128 -4.32 15.31 9.34
N VAL A 129 -3.99 14.01 9.35
CA VAL A 129 -2.89 13.46 8.56
C VAL A 129 -3.32 12.19 7.84
N VAL A 130 -3.08 12.13 6.53
CA VAL A 130 -3.07 10.87 5.79
C VAL A 130 -1.65 10.35 5.64
N VAL A 131 -1.45 9.06 5.89
CA VAL A 131 -0.17 8.36 5.71
C VAL A 131 -0.19 7.62 4.38
N VAL A 132 0.83 7.81 3.54
CA VAL A 132 0.92 7.17 2.21
C VAL A 132 2.01 6.11 2.19
N GLU A 133 1.64 4.90 1.78
CA GLU A 133 2.52 3.74 1.58
C GLU A 133 2.39 3.22 0.14
N ASP A 134 3.37 2.47 -0.35
CA ASP A 134 3.27 1.85 -1.68
C ASP A 134 2.55 0.49 -1.64
N LEU A 135 2.82 -0.34 -0.64
CA LEU A 135 2.34 -1.72 -0.52
C LEU A 135 1.94 -2.08 0.91
N ILE A 136 0.73 -2.62 1.07
CA ILE A 136 0.31 -3.32 2.29
C ILE A 136 0.56 -4.82 2.13
N SER A 137 1.65 -5.29 2.72
CA SER A 137 1.86 -6.72 3.03
C SER A 137 1.23 -7.05 4.38
N THR A 138 1.96 -6.92 5.49
CA THR A 138 1.42 -7.08 6.85
C THR A 138 0.90 -5.77 7.47
N GLY A 139 1.14 -4.63 6.82
CA GLY A 139 0.76 -3.30 7.34
C GLY A 139 1.71 -2.69 8.38
N ARG A 140 2.72 -3.44 8.85
CA ARG A 140 3.64 -3.00 9.92
C ARG A 140 4.32 -1.66 9.67
N SER A 141 4.82 -1.45 8.44
CA SER A 141 5.50 -0.21 8.04
C SER A 141 4.58 1.02 8.16
N ALA A 142 3.43 0.97 7.47
CA ALA A 142 2.44 2.02 7.50
C ALA A 142 1.88 2.29 8.92
N LEU A 143 1.61 1.24 9.71
CA LEU A 143 1.12 1.39 11.08
C LEU A 143 2.19 1.98 12.02
N ASN A 144 3.46 1.63 11.83
CA ASN A 144 4.56 2.29 12.55
C ASN A 144 4.63 3.79 12.19
N ALA A 145 4.49 4.13 10.90
CA ALA A 145 4.46 5.52 10.47
C ALA A 145 3.28 6.29 11.07
N ALA A 146 2.07 5.71 11.04
CA ALA A 146 0.88 6.25 11.69
C ALA A 146 1.06 6.44 13.20
N ALA A 147 1.73 5.51 13.90
CA ALA A 147 2.02 5.64 15.32
C ALA A 147 2.90 6.87 15.61
N ALA A 148 3.96 7.12 14.83
CA ALA A 148 4.77 8.33 15.00
C ALA A 148 4.02 9.63 14.73
N VAL A 149 3.07 9.62 13.81
CA VAL A 149 2.19 10.78 13.61
C VAL A 149 1.33 11.00 14.86
N ARG A 150 0.72 9.95 15.40
CA ARG A 150 -0.07 10.05 16.64
C ARG A 150 0.76 10.53 17.85
N GLU A 151 2.04 10.17 17.92
CA GLU A 151 2.97 10.66 18.96
C GLU A 151 3.15 12.18 18.96
N THR A 152 2.83 12.89 17.86
CA THR A 152 2.85 14.36 17.83
C THR A 152 1.56 15.00 18.36
N GLY A 153 0.54 14.20 18.65
CA GLY A 153 -0.81 14.63 18.99
C GLY A 153 -1.73 14.81 17.78
N ALA A 154 -1.23 14.62 16.56
CA ALA A 154 -2.03 14.70 15.34
C ALA A 154 -2.95 13.48 15.19
N ASN A 155 -4.05 13.67 14.44
CA ASN A 155 -4.97 12.61 14.07
C ASN A 155 -4.48 11.93 12.78
N VAL A 156 -4.52 10.60 12.76
CA VAL A 156 -4.30 9.84 11.51
C VAL A 156 -5.67 9.51 10.94
N SER A 157 -6.07 10.24 9.89
CA SER A 157 -7.39 10.11 9.26
C SER A 157 -7.48 8.80 8.48
N ALA A 158 -6.43 8.46 7.72
CA ALA A 158 -6.31 7.18 7.02
C ALA A 158 -4.87 6.84 6.64
N VAL A 159 -4.62 5.56 6.36
CA VAL A 159 -3.50 5.10 5.53
C VAL A 159 -3.99 4.91 4.10
N LEU A 160 -3.22 5.38 3.13
CA LEU A 160 -3.44 5.18 1.70
C LEU A 160 -2.34 4.27 1.15
N ALA A 161 -2.69 3.27 0.35
CA ALA A 161 -1.71 2.46 -0.35
C ALA A 161 -2.08 2.12 -1.80
N ILE A 162 -1.09 1.86 -2.64
CA ILE A 162 -1.33 1.53 -4.04
C ILE A 162 -1.91 0.12 -4.14
N PHE A 163 -1.26 -0.83 -3.47
CA PHE A 163 -1.58 -2.25 -3.55
C PHE A 163 -1.66 -2.88 -2.16
N SER A 164 -2.54 -3.88 -2.01
CA SER A 164 -2.57 -4.75 -0.85
C SER A 164 -2.67 -6.22 -1.29
N TYR A 165 -1.91 -7.08 -0.63
CA TYR A 165 -2.07 -8.54 -0.81
C TYR A 165 -3.41 -9.05 -0.23
N GLY A 166 -4.11 -8.24 0.57
CA GLY A 166 -5.39 -8.62 1.16
C GLY A 166 -5.28 -9.70 2.24
N LEU A 167 -4.12 -9.80 2.90
CA LEU A 167 -3.87 -10.80 3.93
C LEU A 167 -4.68 -10.51 5.21
N ASP A 168 -5.21 -11.56 5.83
CA ASP A 168 -5.99 -11.45 7.07
C ASP A 168 -5.19 -10.83 8.22
N ALA A 169 -3.90 -11.13 8.30
CA ALA A 169 -3.00 -10.54 9.30
C ALA A 169 -2.94 -9.00 9.22
N ALA A 170 -2.89 -8.45 8.00
CA ALA A 170 -2.92 -7.00 7.80
C ALA A 170 -4.28 -6.42 8.19
N ALA A 171 -5.37 -7.06 7.78
CA ALA A 171 -6.71 -6.60 8.13
C ALA A 171 -6.92 -6.57 9.65
N THR A 172 -6.41 -7.56 10.38
CA THR A 172 -6.43 -7.59 11.85
C THR A 172 -5.59 -6.47 12.45
N ALA A 173 -4.35 -6.28 12.00
CA ALA A 173 -3.47 -5.23 12.52
C ALA A 173 -4.06 -3.82 12.37
N PHE A 174 -4.66 -3.51 11.21
CA PHE A 174 -5.32 -2.21 10.99
C PHE A 174 -6.56 -2.01 11.87
N ARG A 175 -7.39 -3.05 12.05
CA ARG A 175 -8.54 -3.01 12.96
C ARG A 175 -8.12 -2.77 14.41
N GLU A 176 -7.13 -3.51 14.88
CA GLU A 176 -6.60 -3.36 16.25
C GLU A 176 -5.98 -1.99 16.50
N ALA A 177 -5.32 -1.42 15.48
CA ALA A 177 -4.77 -0.07 15.55
C ALA A 177 -5.84 1.03 15.44
N GLY A 178 -7.07 0.70 15.03
CA GLY A 178 -8.13 1.67 14.75
C GLY A 178 -7.69 2.70 13.70
N VAL A 179 -7.06 2.24 12.62
CA VAL A 179 -6.59 3.09 11.52
C VAL A 179 -7.35 2.71 10.25
N PRO A 180 -8.15 3.61 9.66
CA PRO A 180 -8.74 3.39 8.34
C PRO A 180 -7.66 3.17 7.28
N CYS A 181 -7.93 2.31 6.30
CA CYS A 181 -7.01 2.02 5.22
C CYS A 181 -7.75 2.04 3.87
N HIS A 182 -7.25 2.81 2.92
CA HIS A 182 -7.75 2.84 1.55
C HIS A 182 -6.67 2.36 0.59
N VAL A 183 -7.03 1.43 -0.28
CA VAL A 183 -6.12 0.86 -1.27
C VAL A 183 -6.65 1.08 -2.68
N LEU A 184 -5.76 1.42 -3.61
CA LEU A 184 -6.17 1.69 -5.00
C LEU A 184 -6.49 0.39 -5.76
N THR A 185 -5.77 -0.69 -5.47
CA THR A 185 -6.09 -2.03 -5.97
C THR A 185 -5.56 -3.11 -5.03
N THR A 186 -5.97 -4.37 -5.28
CA THR A 186 -5.68 -5.50 -4.39
C THR A 186 -5.33 -6.75 -5.18
N PHE A 187 -4.74 -7.73 -4.49
CA PHE A 187 -4.46 -9.03 -5.08
C PHE A 187 -5.69 -9.71 -5.71
N PRO A 188 -6.88 -9.78 -5.08
CA PRO A 188 -8.06 -10.36 -5.73
C PRO A 188 -8.46 -9.64 -7.03
N VAL A 189 -8.36 -8.30 -7.07
CA VAL A 189 -8.65 -7.54 -8.29
C VAL A 189 -7.61 -7.84 -9.37
N LEU A 190 -6.33 -7.90 -8.97
CA LEU A 190 -5.23 -8.22 -9.88
C LEU A 190 -5.33 -9.65 -10.42
N LEU A 191 -5.76 -10.61 -9.61
CA LEU A 191 -5.99 -11.99 -10.03
C LEU A 191 -7.13 -12.09 -11.07
N ASP A 192 -8.24 -11.38 -10.84
CA ASP A 192 -9.33 -11.30 -11.84
C ASP A 192 -8.87 -10.66 -13.16
N VAL A 193 -8.02 -9.63 -13.10
CA VAL A 193 -7.43 -9.01 -14.30
C VAL A 193 -6.46 -9.97 -15.00
N ALA A 194 -5.57 -10.64 -14.26
CA ALA A 194 -4.61 -11.60 -14.80
C ALA A 194 -5.31 -12.75 -15.54
N ARG A 195 -6.40 -13.27 -14.96
CA ARG A 195 -7.25 -14.29 -15.57
C ARG A 195 -7.91 -13.82 -16.86
N ARG A 196 -8.38 -12.57 -16.91
CA ARG A 196 -9.11 -12.04 -18.08
C ARG A 196 -8.21 -11.56 -19.22
N GLN A 197 -7.03 -11.04 -18.89
CA GLN A 197 -6.23 -10.22 -19.82
C GLN A 197 -4.79 -10.72 -19.99
N HIS A 198 -4.28 -11.54 -19.07
CA HIS A 198 -2.88 -12.00 -19.05
C HIS A 198 -2.73 -13.52 -19.13
N SER A 199 -3.75 -14.22 -19.65
CA SER A 199 -3.72 -15.66 -19.93
C SER A 199 -3.31 -16.57 -18.74
N LEU A 200 -3.70 -16.19 -17.52
CA LEU A 200 -3.48 -17.02 -16.34
C LEU A 200 -4.29 -18.33 -16.45
N SER A 201 -3.63 -19.48 -16.28
CA SER A 201 -4.30 -20.78 -16.30
C SER A 201 -5.10 -21.03 -15.01
N ALA A 202 -6.08 -21.94 -15.05
CA ALA A 202 -6.86 -22.31 -13.88
C ALA A 202 -5.99 -22.91 -12.76
N ASP A 203 -5.01 -23.74 -13.12
CA ASP A 203 -4.05 -24.33 -12.17
C ASP A 203 -3.18 -23.25 -11.51
N ALA A 204 -2.71 -22.27 -12.28
CA ALA A 204 -1.95 -21.13 -11.77
C ALA A 204 -2.80 -20.26 -10.82
N GLU A 205 -4.06 -20.02 -11.17
CA GLU A 205 -5.03 -19.31 -10.34
C GLU A 205 -5.30 -20.05 -9.02
N ALA A 206 -5.41 -21.38 -9.04
CA ALA A 206 -5.59 -22.18 -7.83
C ALA A 206 -4.40 -22.00 -6.86
N LEU A 207 -3.17 -22.13 -7.35
CA LEU A 207 -1.96 -21.93 -6.53
C LEU A 207 -1.88 -20.53 -5.91
N LEU A 208 -2.29 -19.51 -6.66
CA LEU A 208 -2.33 -18.12 -6.21
C LEU A 208 -3.39 -17.89 -5.12
N ASN A 209 -4.56 -18.52 -5.25
CA ASN A 209 -5.61 -18.47 -4.23
C ASN A 209 -5.19 -19.22 -2.95
N ASP A 210 -4.59 -20.39 -3.07
CA ASP A 210 -4.09 -21.18 -1.94
C ASP A 210 -3.04 -20.39 -1.16
N TRP A 211 -2.10 -19.74 -1.87
CA TRP A 211 -1.13 -18.85 -1.25
C TRP A 211 -1.78 -17.67 -0.52
N GLN A 212 -2.81 -17.04 -1.10
CA GLN A 212 -3.46 -15.91 -0.42
C GLN A 212 -4.17 -16.35 0.87
N ALA A 213 -4.75 -17.56 0.88
CA ALA A 213 -5.47 -18.10 2.02
C ALA A 213 -4.54 -18.38 3.20
N ASP A 214 -3.37 -18.98 2.95
CA ASP A 214 -2.35 -19.24 3.97
C ASP A 214 -0.92 -19.15 3.38
N PRO A 215 -0.33 -17.94 3.34
CA PRO A 215 0.99 -17.74 2.75
C PRO A 215 2.11 -18.54 3.42
N GLU A 216 2.00 -18.78 4.74
CA GLU A 216 3.02 -19.50 5.51
C GLU A 216 2.93 -21.01 5.23
N ALA A 217 1.74 -21.60 5.32
CA ALA A 217 1.55 -23.01 4.98
C ALA A 217 1.91 -23.29 3.51
N TRP A 218 1.48 -22.43 2.58
CA TRP A 218 1.83 -22.55 1.18
C TRP A 218 3.35 -22.50 0.97
N SER A 219 4.04 -21.57 1.62
CA SER A 219 5.50 -21.44 1.52
C SER A 219 6.23 -22.73 1.94
N HIS A 220 5.83 -23.35 3.05
CA HIS A 220 6.45 -24.58 3.55
C HIS A 220 6.33 -25.76 2.58
N GLU A 221 5.27 -25.81 1.79
CA GLU A 221 5.07 -26.82 0.76
C GLU A 221 5.86 -26.52 -0.53
N HIS A 222 6.30 -25.27 -0.71
CA HIS A 222 6.90 -24.76 -1.95
C HIS A 222 8.36 -24.28 -1.77
N GLY A 223 9.06 -24.82 -0.77
CA GLY A 223 10.51 -24.68 -0.62
C GLY A 223 10.98 -23.46 0.18
N GLY A 224 10.10 -22.83 0.97
CA GLY A 224 10.45 -21.79 1.95
C GLY A 224 10.40 -22.24 3.41
#